data_AF-A0AAJ2B145-F1
#
_entry.id   AF-A0AAJ2B145-F1
#
_cell.length_a   1.000
_cell.length_b   1.000
_cell.length_c   1.000
_cell.angle_alpha   90.00
_cell.angle_beta   90.00
_cell.angle_gamma   90.00
#
_symmetry.space_group_name_H-M   'P 1'
#
loop_
_entity.id
_entity.type
_entity.pdbx_description
1 polymer ?
#
loop_
_entity_poly.entity_id
_entity_poly.type
_entity_poly.pdbx_seq_one_letter_code
_entity_poly.pdbx_strand_id
1 'polypeptide(L)'
;MSSTAQEWVECAAALMRHATTEPQYRTVCSRAYYGAFHAANEFHRRLPAPGTVGRASGRHDQLIQQLCNPMIRPNDAKHALSKAIGLDLITLRNARVRADYHPSENVNHDVAEQSTQLAAKVIRKTT
;
A
#
# COMPACT_ATOMS: atom_id res chain seq x y z
N MET A 1 -12.70 14.20 -12.70
CA MET A 1 -11.92 14.36 -11.45
C MET A 1 -11.36 13.00 -11.07
N SER A 2 -10.10 12.90 -10.66
CA SER A 2 -9.48 11.63 -10.22
C SER A 2 -9.38 11.64 -8.70
N SER A 3 -9.67 10.51 -8.05
CA SER A 3 -9.55 10.40 -6.59
C SER A 3 -8.10 10.48 -6.12
N THR A 4 -7.89 11.14 -4.98
CA THR A 4 -6.60 11.25 -4.29
C THR A 4 -6.28 10.00 -3.48
N ALA A 5 -5.01 9.81 -3.14
CA ALA A 5 -4.60 8.70 -2.28
C ALA A 5 -5.33 8.69 -0.92
N GLN A 6 -5.56 9.88 -0.35
CA GLN A 6 -6.26 10.04 0.91
C GLN A 6 -7.74 9.62 0.80
N GLU A 7 -8.43 10.03 -0.26
CA GLU A 7 -9.83 9.64 -0.50
C GLU A 7 -9.99 8.11 -0.62
N TRP A 8 -9.03 7.43 -1.23
CA TRP A 8 -9.03 5.96 -1.29
C TRP A 8 -8.90 5.31 0.09
N VAL A 9 -8.00 5.82 0.95
CA VAL A 9 -7.80 5.27 2.31
C VAL A 9 -8.99 5.59 3.22
N GLU A 10 -9.55 6.79 3.11
CA GLU A 10 -10.78 7.18 3.82
C GLU A 10 -11.98 6.32 3.38
N CYS A 11 -12.09 6.03 2.08
CA CYS A 11 -13.09 5.10 1.56
C CYS A 11 -12.91 3.70 2.14
N ALA A 12 -11.68 3.17 2.17
CA ALA A 12 -11.40 1.86 2.76
C ALA A 12 -11.79 1.81 4.25
N ALA A 13 -11.45 2.84 5.02
CA ALA A 13 -11.83 2.95 6.43
C ALA A 13 -13.35 3.07 6.60
N ALA A 14 -14.04 3.78 5.71
CA ALA A 14 -15.49 3.90 5.74
C ALA A 14 -16.19 2.56 5.45
N LEU A 15 -15.71 1.82 4.45
CA LEU A 15 -16.21 0.48 4.14
C LEU A 15 -15.98 -0.48 5.31
N MET A 16 -14.81 -0.43 5.95
CA MET A 16 -14.46 -1.31 7.05
C MET A 16 -15.43 -1.20 8.24
N ARG A 17 -15.88 0.02 8.57
CA ARG A 17 -16.85 0.25 9.67
C ARG A 17 -18.18 -0.49 9.51
N HIS A 18 -18.54 -0.87 8.29
CA HIS A 18 -19.83 -1.50 7.98
C HIS A 18 -19.67 -2.90 7.35
N ALA A 19 -18.43 -3.37 7.18
CA ALA A 19 -18.15 -4.64 6.53
C ALA A 19 -18.47 -5.81 7.47
N THR A 20 -19.40 -6.67 7.06
CA THR A 20 -19.83 -7.86 7.81
C THR A 20 -19.69 -9.14 7.00
N THR A 21 -19.27 -9.03 5.74
CA THR A 21 -19.19 -10.16 4.80
C THR A 21 -17.84 -10.20 4.08
N GLU A 22 -17.46 -11.40 3.67
CA GLU A 22 -16.22 -11.70 2.96
C GLU A 22 -16.00 -10.82 1.71
N PRO A 23 -16.99 -10.60 0.81
CA PRO A 23 -16.80 -9.73 -0.36
C PRO A 23 -16.56 -8.25 0.01
N GLN A 24 -17.13 -7.79 1.12
CA GLN A 24 -16.89 -6.44 1.63
C GLN A 24 -15.46 -6.31 2.16
N TYR A 25 -14.94 -7.31 2.87
CA TYR A 25 -13.54 -7.35 3.32
C TYR A 25 -12.55 -7.34 2.13
N ARG A 26 -12.85 -8.06 1.04
CA ARG A 26 -12.07 -7.98 -0.20
C ARG A 26 -12.05 -6.56 -0.76
N THR A 27 -13.21 -5.91 -0.80
CA THR A 27 -13.35 -4.52 -1.27
C THR A 27 -12.50 -3.57 -0.42
N VAL A 28 -12.52 -3.73 0.91
CA VAL A 28 -11.68 -2.94 1.83
C VAL A 28 -10.19 -3.10 1.50
N CYS A 29 -9.70 -4.34 1.35
CA CYS A 29 -8.29 -4.62 1.04
C CYS A 29 -7.85 -3.95 -0.27
N SER A 30 -8.71 -4.02 -1.30
CA SER A 30 -8.44 -3.41 -2.60
C SER A 30 -8.29 -1.89 -2.50
N ARG A 31 -9.22 -1.20 -1.82
CA ARG A 31 -9.22 0.28 -1.67
C ARG A 31 -8.04 0.74 -0.80
N ALA A 32 -7.78 0.01 0.30
CA ALA A 32 -6.64 0.28 1.17
C ALA A 32 -5.30 0.21 0.41
N TYR A 33 -5.11 -0.83 -0.41
CA TYR A 33 -3.91 -0.99 -1.21
C TYR A 33 -3.73 0.15 -2.23
N TYR A 34 -4.74 0.49 -3.01
CA TYR A 34 -4.61 1.52 -4.03
C TYR A 34 -4.33 2.90 -3.42
N GLY A 35 -4.99 3.25 -2.31
CA GLY A 35 -4.69 4.48 -1.58
C GLY A 35 -3.24 4.54 -1.10
N ALA A 36 -2.77 3.48 -0.43
CA ALA A 36 -1.38 3.40 0.02
C ALA A 36 -0.38 3.42 -1.15
N PHE A 37 -0.68 2.72 -2.25
CA PHE A 37 0.17 2.68 -3.44
C PHE A 37 0.35 4.07 -4.06
N HIS A 38 -0.74 4.84 -4.21
CA HIS A 38 -0.66 6.19 -4.75
C HIS A 38 0.13 7.14 -3.86
N ALA A 39 -0.09 7.08 -2.54
CA ALA A 39 0.65 7.89 -1.57
C ALA A 39 2.16 7.56 -1.58
N ALA A 40 2.49 6.26 -1.57
CA ALA A 40 3.87 5.79 -1.62
C ALA A 40 4.57 6.15 -2.94
N ASN A 41 3.84 6.08 -4.07
CA ASN A 41 4.38 6.48 -5.37
C ASN A 41 4.69 7.98 -5.41
N GLU A 42 3.82 8.81 -4.84
CA GLU A 42 4.07 10.24 -4.73
C GLU A 42 5.28 10.56 -3.84
N PHE A 43 5.39 9.91 -2.69
CA PHE A 43 6.59 10.00 -1.84
C PHE A 43 7.85 9.60 -2.59
N HIS A 44 7.84 8.46 -3.30
CA HIS A 44 8.98 7.98 -4.07
C HIS A 44 9.41 9.01 -5.15
N ARG A 45 8.45 9.62 -5.84
CA ARG A 45 8.72 10.65 -6.87
C ARG A 45 9.36 11.92 -6.31
N ARG A 46 9.26 12.18 -5.01
CA ARG A 46 9.87 13.32 -4.32
C ARG A 46 11.28 13.00 -3.78
N LEU A 47 11.75 11.75 -3.91
CA LEU A 47 13.11 11.40 -3.50
C LEU A 47 14.14 11.99 -4.48
N PRO A 48 15.32 12.44 -4.00
CA PRO A 48 16.39 12.94 -4.85
C PRO A 48 16.89 11.94 -5.90
N ALA A 49 16.79 10.64 -5.60
CA ALA A 49 17.12 9.57 -6.52
C ALA A 49 16.09 8.44 -6.34
N PRO A 50 15.61 7.82 -7.43
CA PRO A 50 14.73 6.66 -7.34
C PRO A 50 15.50 5.47 -6.73
N GLY A 51 14.77 4.49 -6.19
CA GLY A 51 15.39 3.22 -5.83
C GLY A 51 15.69 2.34 -7.04
N THR A 52 16.33 1.20 -6.78
CA THR A 52 16.57 0.18 -7.82
C THR A 52 15.40 -0.79 -7.94
N VAL A 53 15.10 -1.20 -9.17
CA VAL A 53 13.99 -2.15 -9.46
C VAL A 53 14.43 -3.61 -9.37
N GLY A 54 15.73 -3.90 -9.45
CA GLY A 54 16.25 -5.27 -9.46
C GLY A 54 15.58 -6.13 -10.55
N ARG A 55 15.01 -7.27 -10.14
CA ARG A 55 14.28 -8.21 -11.01
C ARG A 55 12.76 -8.01 -10.97
N ALA A 56 12.27 -6.86 -10.52
CA ALA A 56 10.84 -6.61 -10.38
C ALA A 56 10.06 -6.77 -11.68
N SER A 57 8.83 -7.29 -11.58
CA SER A 57 7.92 -7.44 -12.72
C SER A 57 6.62 -6.66 -12.52
N GLY A 58 6.30 -5.81 -13.50
CA GLY A 58 5.12 -4.94 -13.45
C GLY A 58 5.26 -3.74 -12.49
N ARG A 59 4.34 -2.77 -12.62
CA ARG A 59 4.45 -1.45 -11.97
C ARG A 59 4.37 -1.50 -10.45
N HIS A 60 3.55 -2.40 -9.90
CA HIS A 60 3.36 -2.53 -8.46
C HIS A 60 4.61 -3.06 -7.76
N ASP A 61 5.22 -4.11 -8.33
CA ASP A 61 6.44 -4.70 -7.80
C ASP A 61 7.64 -3.77 -7.99
N GLN A 62 7.72 -3.08 -9.13
CA GLN A 62 8.76 -2.08 -9.37
C GLN A 62 8.79 -1.00 -8.27
N LEU A 63 7.64 -0.39 -7.96
CA LEU A 63 7.60 0.63 -6.90
C LEU A 63 8.02 0.05 -5.55
N ILE A 64 7.54 -1.13 -5.19
CA ILE A 64 7.90 -1.80 -3.94
C ILE A 64 9.40 -2.05 -3.86
N GLN A 65 10.02 -2.57 -4.92
CA GLN A 65 11.47 -2.80 -4.96
C GLN A 65 12.25 -1.49 -4.85
N GLN A 66 11.82 -0.43 -5.54
CA GLN A 66 12.47 0.87 -5.42
C GLN A 66 12.37 1.44 -4.00
N LEU A 67 11.23 1.28 -3.34
CA LEU A 67 11.06 1.72 -1.96
C LEU A 67 11.92 0.92 -0.98
N CYS A 68 12.04 -0.40 -1.19
CA CYS A 68 12.86 -1.31 -0.40
C CYS A 68 14.36 -1.15 -0.65
N ASN A 69 14.75 -0.65 -1.82
CA ASN A 69 16.14 -0.44 -2.25
C ASN A 69 16.39 1.02 -2.66
N PRO A 70 16.20 1.99 -1.75
CA PRO A 70 16.39 3.40 -2.07
C PRO A 70 17.87 3.70 -2.34
N MET A 71 18.15 4.55 -3.34
CA MET A 71 19.53 4.98 -3.68
C MET A 71 19.94 6.31 -3.04
N ILE A 72 19.10 6.86 -2.16
CA ILE A 72 19.46 8.02 -1.33
C ILE A 72 20.43 7.61 -0.22
N ARG A 73 21.11 8.58 0.40
CA ARG A 73 22.14 8.28 1.41
C ARG A 73 21.55 7.53 2.60
N PRO A 74 22.22 6.49 3.14
CA PRO A 74 21.71 5.73 4.29
C PRO A 74 21.46 6.53 5.56
N ASN A 75 22.14 7.67 5.73
CA ASN A 75 21.95 8.58 6.86
C ASN A 75 20.81 9.60 6.66
N ASP A 76 20.18 9.64 5.49
CA ASP A 76 18.97 10.41 5.26
C ASP A 76 17.78 9.68 5.93
N ALA A 77 16.99 10.39 6.75
CA ALA A 77 15.81 9.81 7.40
C ALA A 77 14.81 9.20 6.39
N LYS A 78 14.75 9.74 5.17
CA LYS A 78 13.91 9.22 4.08
C LYS A 78 14.35 7.82 3.63
N HIS A 79 15.61 7.44 3.83
CA HIS A 79 16.10 6.12 3.45
C HIS A 79 15.41 5.02 4.28
N ALA A 80 15.41 5.17 5.61
CA ALA A 80 14.71 4.24 6.49
C ALA A 80 13.19 4.28 6.28
N LEU A 81 12.64 5.48 6.07
CA LEU A 81 11.22 5.68 5.79
C LEU A 81 10.77 4.97 4.50
N SER A 82 11.54 5.11 3.42
CA SER A 82 11.28 4.45 2.14
C SER A 82 11.18 2.94 2.31
N LYS A 83 12.16 2.33 3.00
CA LYS A 83 12.14 0.88 3.25
C LYS A 83 10.92 0.48 4.07
N ALA A 84 10.58 1.25 5.10
CA ALA A 84 9.42 0.96 5.93
C ALA A 84 8.10 1.04 5.15
N ILE A 85 7.96 2.00 4.22
CA ILE A 85 6.79 2.09 3.32
C ILE A 85 6.76 0.90 2.36
N GLY A 86 7.90 0.51 1.78
CA GLY A 86 8.01 -0.66 0.90
C GLY A 86 7.54 -1.95 1.58
N LEU A 87 7.95 -2.18 2.83
CA LEU A 87 7.50 -3.33 3.62
C LEU A 87 5.99 -3.30 3.92
N ASP A 88 5.45 -2.13 4.29
CA ASP A 88 4.01 -1.96 4.50
C ASP A 88 3.22 -2.25 3.20
N LEU A 89 3.75 -1.84 2.03
CA LEU A 89 3.14 -2.13 0.72
C LEU A 89 3.21 -3.59 0.30
N ILE A 90 4.23 -4.36 0.70
CA ILE A 90 4.29 -5.81 0.43
C ILE A 90 3.09 -6.49 1.09
N THR A 91 2.85 -6.19 2.36
CA THR A 91 1.71 -6.75 3.11
C THR A 91 0.39 -6.38 2.46
N LEU A 92 0.20 -5.10 2.12
CA LEU A 92 -1.02 -4.63 1.46
C LEU A 92 -1.22 -5.25 0.07
N ARG A 93 -0.15 -5.39 -0.72
CA ARG A 93 -0.22 -6.03 -2.04
C ARG A 93 -0.65 -7.48 -1.91
N ASN A 94 -0.11 -8.23 -0.96
CA ASN A 94 -0.46 -9.63 -0.76
C ASN A 94 -1.92 -9.78 -0.35
N ALA A 95 -2.42 -8.93 0.56
CA ALA A 95 -3.83 -8.89 0.93
C ALA A 95 -4.73 -8.58 -0.28
N ARG A 96 -4.33 -7.60 -1.11
CA ARG A 96 -5.06 -7.21 -2.33
C ARG A 96 -5.03 -8.27 -3.43
N VAL A 97 -3.94 -9.01 -3.59
CA VAL A 97 -3.84 -10.13 -4.54
C VAL A 97 -4.76 -11.26 -4.11
N ARG A 98 -4.72 -11.64 -2.82
CA ARG A 98 -5.65 -12.64 -2.25
C ARG A 98 -7.10 -12.20 -2.44
N ALA A 99 -7.41 -10.95 -2.13
CA ALA A 99 -8.75 -10.39 -2.25
C ALA A 99 -9.29 -10.36 -3.68
N ASP A 100 -8.48 -9.94 -4.65
CA ASP A 100 -8.99 -9.68 -6.01
C ASP A 100 -8.84 -10.87 -6.96
N TYR A 101 -7.89 -11.77 -6.72
CA TYR A 101 -7.54 -12.82 -7.68
C TYR A 101 -7.67 -14.25 -7.15
N HIS A 102 -7.77 -14.46 -5.84
CA HIS A 102 -7.88 -15.80 -5.26
C HIS A 102 -9.26 -15.99 -4.60
N PRO A 103 -10.32 -16.28 -5.39
CA PRO A 103 -11.68 -16.43 -4.86
C PRO A 103 -11.85 -17.66 -3.95
N SER A 104 -10.95 -18.64 -4.04
CA SER A 104 -10.93 -19.81 -3.16
C SER A 104 -10.29 -19.54 -1.79
N GLU A 105 -9.58 -18.41 -1.61
CA GLU A 105 -8.95 -18.04 -0.35
C GLU A 105 -9.80 -17.04 0.43
N ASN A 106 -10.23 -17.36 1.64
CA ASN A 106 -11.08 -16.49 2.48
C ASN A 106 -10.38 -15.18 2.88
N VAL A 107 -11.01 -14.01 2.76
CA VAL A 107 -10.55 -12.75 3.37
C VAL A 107 -11.47 -12.37 4.53
N ASN A 108 -10.94 -12.41 5.76
CA ASN A 108 -11.71 -12.13 6.96
C ASN A 108 -11.56 -10.66 7.43
N HIS A 109 -12.29 -10.34 8.50
CA HIS A 109 -12.25 -9.04 9.17
C HIS A 109 -10.82 -8.58 9.49
N ASP A 110 -10.00 -9.45 10.10
CA ASP A 110 -8.65 -9.09 10.56
C ASP A 110 -7.72 -8.67 9.42
N VAL A 111 -7.80 -9.36 8.26
CA VAL A 111 -7.01 -9.00 7.07
C VAL A 111 -7.43 -7.63 6.53
N ALA A 112 -8.74 -7.36 6.49
CA ALA A 112 -9.28 -6.08 6.06
C ALA A 112 -8.92 -4.95 7.03
N GLU A 113 -9.05 -5.19 8.33
CA GLU A 113 -8.70 -4.23 9.38
C GLU A 113 -7.21 -3.90 9.33
N GLN A 114 -6.32 -4.91 9.29
CA GLN A 114 -4.89 -4.70 9.14
C GLN A 114 -4.57 -3.89 7.87
N SER A 115 -5.26 -4.17 6.77
CA SER A 115 -5.09 -3.42 5.52
C SER A 115 -5.44 -1.94 5.68
N THR A 116 -6.55 -1.62 6.36
CA THR A 116 -6.90 -0.20 6.61
C THR A 116 -5.90 0.49 7.53
N GLN A 117 -5.44 -0.18 8.59
CA GLN A 117 -4.47 0.38 9.54
C GLN A 117 -3.12 0.66 8.87
N LEU A 118 -2.63 -0.28 8.04
CA LEU A 118 -1.40 -0.11 7.28
C LEU A 118 -1.53 1.00 6.21
N ALA A 119 -2.65 1.08 5.50
CA ALA A 119 -2.87 2.13 4.53
C ALA A 119 -2.90 3.53 5.18
N ALA A 120 -3.57 3.67 6.33
CA ALA A 120 -3.56 4.91 7.12
C ALA A 120 -2.15 5.25 7.63
N LYS A 121 -1.36 4.25 8.04
CA LYS A 121 0.03 4.42 8.43
C LYS A 121 0.90 4.91 7.26
N VAL A 122 0.69 4.39 6.04
CA VAL A 122 1.39 4.87 4.84
C VAL A 122 1.05 6.33 4.57
N ILE A 123 -0.23 6.71 4.59
CA ILE A 123 -0.65 8.13 4.42
C ILE A 123 0.08 9.04 5.41
N ARG A 124 0.06 8.73 6.71
CA ARG A 124 0.74 9.54 7.74
C ARG A 124 2.25 9.67 7.54
N LYS A 125 2.88 8.72 6.85
CA LYS A 125 4.33 8.71 6.58
C LYS A 125 4.70 9.50 5.32
N THR A 126 3.79 9.63 4.38
CA THR A 126 4.06 10.18 3.04
C THR A 126 3.56 11.62 2.85
N THR A 127 2.71 12.09 3.76
CA THR A 127 2.19 13.46 3.81
C THR A 127 3.04 14.28 4.78
#